data_AF-A0A6P2DLD6-F1
#
_entry.id   AF-A0A6P2DLD6-F1
#
_cell.length_a   1.000
_cell.length_b   1.000
_cell.length_c   1.000
_cell.angle_alpha   90.00
_cell.angle_beta   90.00
_cell.angle_gamma   90.00
#
_symmetry.space_group_name_H-M   'P 1'
#
loop_
_entity.id
_entity.type
_entity.pdbx_description
1 polymer ?
#
loop_
_entity_poly.entity_id
_entity_poly.type
_entity_poly.pdbx_seq_one_letter_code
_entity_poly.pdbx_strand_id
1 'polypeptide(L)'
;MRSIVLFAASAALVLSGSAWALAAPKEDKKDAKETLAAEKTRTKSLKVKVSIDTKNGRLGDVLKEFAAQADMRSDMLVMWAYGTGFPYAQKVTYACKDKPLEEALDELLTKAGGGLGYVIVSKEGDKHDGWVLLNTTGERGTAALTGAAADEAAAAERLALAKKLLDDKKPDDAKTILTLITKKYANTKVAAEAKQLLMKLEK
;
A
#
# COMPACT_ATOMS: atom_id res chain seq x y z
N MET A 1 31.33 63.47 14.69
CA MET A 1 30.34 64.54 14.44
C MET A 1 29.71 64.31 13.08
N ARG A 2 28.37 64.34 13.03
CA ARG A 2 27.49 64.30 11.84
C ARG A 2 27.39 62.94 11.12
N SER A 3 26.27 62.43 10.63
CA SER A 3 24.82 62.71 10.72
C SER A 3 24.13 61.75 9.72
N ILE A 4 22.95 61.21 10.07
CA ILE A 4 21.71 61.18 9.25
C ILE A 4 21.78 60.35 7.94
N VAL A 5 21.23 59.12 7.90
CA VAL A 5 19.84 58.73 7.53
C VAL A 5 19.37 59.30 6.18
N LEU A 6 19.10 58.44 5.20
CA LEU A 6 17.90 58.51 4.33
C LEU A 6 17.88 57.34 3.33
N PHE A 7 17.08 56.33 3.67
CA PHE A 7 16.41 55.46 2.71
C PHE A 7 15.20 56.22 2.16
N ALA A 8 15.10 56.37 0.84
CA ALA A 8 13.91 56.77 0.10
C ALA A 8 13.88 55.91 -1.17
N ALA A 9 12.98 54.93 -1.37
CA ALA A 9 11.52 54.93 -1.45
C ALA A 9 10.97 55.61 -2.72
N SER A 10 10.60 54.78 -3.71
CA SER A 10 9.51 54.90 -4.71
C SER A 10 9.79 53.92 -5.85
N ALA A 11 8.86 53.19 -6.46
CA ALA A 11 7.41 53.15 -6.39
C ALA A 11 6.91 51.75 -6.81
N ALA A 12 5.75 51.38 -6.29
CA ALA A 12 5.03 50.16 -6.62
C ALA A 12 4.47 50.19 -8.06
N LEU A 13 4.52 49.06 -8.75
CA LEU A 13 3.54 48.73 -9.79
C LEU A 13 2.91 47.38 -9.42
N VAL A 14 1.67 47.45 -8.95
CA VAL A 14 0.79 46.32 -8.73
C VAL A 14 0.31 45.83 -10.09
N LEU A 15 0.62 44.59 -10.44
CA LEU A 15 -0.12 43.84 -11.46
C LEU A 15 -0.84 42.70 -10.74
N SER A 16 -2.15 42.85 -10.59
CA SER A 16 -3.05 41.75 -10.28
C SER A 16 -3.01 40.75 -11.42
N GLY A 17 -2.66 39.50 -11.12
CA GLY A 17 -2.77 38.40 -12.05
C GLY A 17 -3.00 37.13 -11.25
N SER A 18 -4.22 36.63 -11.34
CA SER A 18 -4.78 35.41 -10.77
C SER A 18 -3.79 34.28 -10.45
N ALA A 19 -4.03 33.68 -9.29
CA ALA A 19 -3.54 32.39 -8.88
C ALA A 19 -3.62 31.35 -10.01
N TRP A 20 -2.45 30.95 -10.49
CA TRP A 20 -2.20 29.57 -10.86
C TRP A 20 -0.89 29.16 -10.21
N ALA A 21 -1.00 28.76 -8.94
CA ALA A 21 -0.08 27.78 -8.40
C ALA A 21 -0.24 26.53 -9.28
N LEU A 22 0.72 26.32 -10.18
CA LEU A 22 0.94 25.05 -10.85
C LEU A 22 1.23 24.02 -9.75
N ALA A 23 0.15 23.42 -9.23
CA ALA A 23 0.20 22.17 -8.53
C ALA A 23 0.91 21.19 -9.47
N ALA A 24 2.10 20.74 -9.05
CA ALA A 24 2.77 19.63 -9.68
C ALA A 24 1.72 18.52 -9.91
N PRO A 25 1.54 18.03 -11.14
CA PRO A 25 0.66 16.90 -11.38
C PRO A 25 1.21 15.76 -10.53
N LYS A 26 0.43 15.35 -9.53
CA LYS A 26 0.69 14.10 -8.82
C LYS A 26 0.72 13.02 -9.90
N GLU A 27 1.83 12.32 -9.99
CA GLU A 27 2.03 11.24 -10.95
C GLU A 27 0.91 10.21 -10.80
N ASP A 28 -0.07 10.27 -11.71
CA ASP A 28 -1.00 9.19 -11.95
C ASP A 28 -0.21 8.04 -12.59
N LYS A 29 0.40 7.17 -11.77
CA LYS A 29 0.87 5.86 -12.22
C LYS A 29 -0.34 4.98 -12.53
N LYS A 30 -0.89 5.20 -13.72
CA LYS A 30 -1.98 4.45 -14.33
C LYS A 30 -1.40 3.26 -15.10
N ASP A 31 -0.91 2.24 -14.39
CA ASP A 31 -0.47 0.98 -15.02
C ASP A 31 -0.79 -0.24 -14.15
N ALA A 32 -2.09 -0.55 -14.06
CA ALA A 32 -2.65 -1.90 -13.94
C ALA A 32 -4.17 -1.73 -14.06
N LYS A 33 -4.82 -2.54 -14.90
CA LYS A 33 -6.28 -2.57 -15.03
C LYS A 33 -6.91 -2.70 -13.64
N GLU A 34 -7.45 -1.61 -13.08
CA GLU A 34 -8.15 -1.65 -11.79
C GLU A 34 -9.30 -2.65 -11.90
N THR A 35 -9.38 -3.60 -10.97
CA THR A 35 -10.48 -4.56 -10.96
C THR A 35 -11.75 -3.85 -10.48
N LEU A 36 -12.92 -4.30 -10.96
CA LEU A 36 -14.20 -3.74 -10.53
C LEU A 36 -14.39 -3.86 -9.00
N ALA A 37 -13.76 -4.85 -8.37
CA ALA A 37 -13.76 -5.01 -6.91
C ALA A 37 -12.94 -3.89 -6.23
N ALA A 38 -11.72 -3.64 -6.69
CA ALA A 38 -10.85 -2.58 -6.16
C ALA A 38 -11.45 -1.17 -6.36
N GLU A 39 -12.00 -0.90 -7.54
CA GLU A 39 -12.66 0.38 -7.83
C GLU A 39 -13.87 0.59 -6.91
N LYS A 40 -14.70 -0.44 -6.68
CA LYS A 40 -15.85 -0.35 -5.78
C LYS A 40 -15.44 -0.12 -4.33
N THR A 41 -14.40 -0.81 -3.84
CA THR A 41 -13.86 -0.58 -2.48
C THR A 41 -13.34 0.86 -2.33
N ARG A 42 -12.62 1.37 -3.34
CA ARG A 42 -12.10 2.74 -3.38
C ARG A 42 -13.21 3.79 -3.39
N THR A 43 -14.21 3.59 -4.22
CA THR A 43 -15.22 4.62 -4.48
C THR A 43 -16.38 4.60 -3.50
N LYS A 44 -16.73 3.44 -2.93
CA LYS A 44 -17.89 3.27 -2.04
C LYS A 44 -17.46 3.09 -0.59
N SER A 45 -16.69 2.06 -0.27
CA SER A 45 -16.40 1.69 1.12
C SER A 45 -15.46 2.68 1.82
N LEU A 46 -14.43 3.18 1.11
CA LEU A 46 -13.48 4.15 1.69
C LEU A 46 -14.06 5.57 1.88
N LYS A 47 -15.17 5.91 1.21
CA LYS A 47 -15.84 7.20 1.38
C LYS A 47 -16.88 7.19 2.50
N VAL A 48 -17.12 6.04 3.13
CA VAL A 48 -18.03 5.94 4.27
C VAL A 48 -17.50 6.78 5.41
N LYS A 49 -18.41 7.56 6.01
CA LYS A 49 -18.11 8.33 7.21
C LYS A 49 -18.07 7.43 8.44
N VAL A 50 -16.93 7.38 9.10
CA VAL A 50 -16.68 6.64 10.34
C VAL A 50 -16.48 7.60 11.51
N SER A 51 -16.82 7.12 12.70
CA SER A 51 -16.62 7.85 13.95
C SER A 51 -16.13 6.88 15.01
N ILE A 52 -15.03 7.22 15.68
CA ILE A 52 -14.52 6.45 16.80
C ILE A 52 -13.92 7.39 17.84
N ASP A 53 -14.01 7.02 19.11
CA ASP A 53 -13.21 7.59 20.18
C ASP A 53 -12.61 6.43 20.96
N THR A 54 -11.30 6.30 20.89
CA THR A 54 -10.59 5.25 21.62
C THR A 54 -9.35 5.83 22.29
N LYS A 55 -9.21 5.47 23.57
CA LYS A 55 -8.02 5.80 24.37
C LYS A 55 -7.33 4.49 24.69
N ASN A 56 -6.08 4.36 24.24
CA ASN A 56 -5.28 3.16 24.47
C ASN A 56 -5.87 1.87 23.86
N GLY A 57 -6.64 1.99 22.77
CA GLY A 57 -7.23 0.87 22.04
C GLY A 57 -6.19 0.16 21.18
N ARG A 58 -6.35 -1.15 20.96
CA ARG A 58 -5.45 -1.86 20.03
C ARG A 58 -5.77 -1.47 18.60
N LEU A 59 -4.74 -1.22 17.80
CA LEU A 59 -4.86 -0.82 16.39
C LEU A 59 -5.73 -1.80 15.60
N GLY A 60 -5.56 -3.11 15.81
CA GLY A 60 -6.38 -4.13 15.17
C GLY A 60 -7.86 -4.07 15.53
N ASP A 61 -8.21 -3.67 16.76
CA ASP A 61 -9.61 -3.55 17.18
C ASP A 61 -10.26 -2.29 16.62
N VAL A 62 -9.50 -1.20 16.52
CA VAL A 62 -9.93 0.04 15.83
C VAL A 62 -10.21 -0.22 14.35
N LEU A 63 -9.34 -0.98 13.67
CA LEU A 63 -9.53 -1.33 12.26
C LEU A 63 -10.76 -2.22 12.05
N LYS A 64 -11.04 -3.15 12.96
CA LYS A 64 -12.25 -3.96 12.91
C LYS A 64 -13.51 -3.12 13.08
N GLU A 65 -13.49 -2.15 14.00
CA GLU A 65 -14.59 -1.21 14.19
C GLU A 65 -14.83 -0.36 12.92
N PHE A 66 -13.77 0.10 12.26
CA PHE A 66 -13.88 0.80 10.98
C PHE A 66 -14.50 -0.06 9.89
N ALA A 67 -14.11 -1.34 9.78
CA ALA A 67 -14.78 -2.25 8.85
C ALA A 67 -16.26 -2.43 9.22
N ALA A 68 -16.59 -2.67 10.48
CA ALA A 68 -17.98 -2.82 10.91
C ALA A 68 -18.83 -1.58 10.55
N GLN A 69 -18.31 -0.37 10.77
CA GLN A 69 -19.01 0.87 10.39
C GLN A 69 -19.11 1.06 8.88
N ALA A 70 -18.11 0.64 8.12
CA ALA A 70 -18.14 0.63 6.67
C ALA A 70 -19.15 -0.39 6.13
N ASP A 71 -19.22 -1.58 6.71
CA ASP A 71 -20.12 -2.67 6.32
C ASP A 71 -21.59 -2.36 6.66
N MET A 72 -21.83 -1.62 7.75
CA MET A 72 -23.19 -1.19 8.10
C MET A 72 -23.73 -0.11 7.18
N ARG A 73 -22.85 0.71 6.60
CA ARG A 73 -23.21 1.89 5.81
C ARG A 73 -22.99 1.71 4.31
N SER A 74 -22.18 0.75 3.93
CA SER A 74 -21.97 0.31 2.56
C SER A 74 -22.45 -1.12 2.41
N ASP A 75 -23.09 -1.44 1.30
CA ASP A 75 -23.58 -2.78 0.98
C ASP A 75 -22.43 -3.74 0.58
N MET A 76 -21.22 -3.49 1.07
CA MET A 76 -20.01 -4.26 0.79
C MET A 76 -19.16 -4.43 2.03
N LEU A 77 -18.61 -5.65 2.18
CA LEU A 77 -17.71 -5.99 3.26
C LEU A 77 -16.30 -5.44 3.01
N VAL A 78 -15.79 -4.63 3.93
CA VAL A 78 -14.41 -4.18 3.95
C VAL A 78 -13.55 -5.26 4.57
N MET A 79 -12.72 -5.88 3.73
CA MET A 79 -11.80 -6.93 4.16
C MET A 79 -10.39 -6.39 4.31
N TRP A 80 -9.77 -6.69 5.45
CA TRP A 80 -8.40 -6.30 5.76
C TRP A 80 -7.42 -7.44 5.43
N ALA A 81 -6.33 -7.10 4.74
CA ALA A 81 -5.14 -7.92 4.68
C ALA A 81 -4.01 -7.22 5.46
N TYR A 82 -3.23 -7.97 6.22
CA TYR A 82 -2.12 -7.43 7.00
C TYR A 82 -0.79 -7.87 6.38
N GLY A 83 0.03 -6.90 6.01
CA GLY A 83 1.40 -7.13 5.59
C GLY A 83 2.28 -7.60 6.75
N THR A 84 3.39 -8.25 6.40
CA THR A 84 4.38 -8.74 7.38
C THR A 84 4.86 -7.59 8.27
N GLY A 85 4.88 -7.82 9.59
CA GLY A 85 5.36 -6.83 10.56
C GLY A 85 4.35 -5.73 10.89
N PHE A 86 3.11 -5.77 10.36
CA PHE A 86 2.09 -4.79 10.70
C PHE A 86 1.74 -4.87 12.21
N PRO A 87 1.83 -3.76 12.96
CA PRO A 87 1.76 -3.78 14.43
C PRO A 87 0.30 -3.79 14.94
N TYR A 88 -0.47 -4.82 14.59
CA TYR A 88 -1.90 -4.92 14.93
C TYR A 88 -2.20 -4.86 16.44
N ALA A 89 -1.26 -5.30 17.28
CA ALA A 89 -1.41 -5.31 18.74
C ALA A 89 -1.01 -3.97 19.41
N GLN A 90 -0.46 -3.02 18.64
CA GLN A 90 -0.03 -1.74 19.18
C GLN A 90 -1.21 -0.94 19.73
N LYS A 91 -1.00 -0.26 20.85
CA LYS A 91 -2.01 0.63 21.42
C LYS A 91 -1.93 2.01 20.80
N VAL A 92 -3.09 2.57 20.48
CA VAL A 92 -3.27 3.87 19.85
C VAL A 92 -4.37 4.63 20.56
N THR A 93 -4.21 5.96 20.60
CA THR A 93 -5.26 6.88 21.04
C THR A 93 -5.68 7.70 19.83
N TYR A 94 -6.89 7.45 19.35
CA TYR A 94 -7.41 8.07 18.14
C TYR A 94 -8.88 8.41 18.32
N ALA A 95 -9.26 9.58 17.82
CA ALA A 95 -10.64 10.00 17.80
C ALA A 95 -10.94 10.71 16.49
N CYS A 96 -12.04 10.34 15.85
CA CYS A 96 -12.60 11.02 14.69
C CYS A 96 -14.13 10.99 14.74
N LYS A 97 -14.74 11.97 14.08
CA LYS A 97 -16.19 12.05 13.94
C LYS A 97 -16.53 12.43 12.51
N ASP A 98 -17.46 11.67 11.92
CA ASP A 98 -18.00 11.89 10.58
C ASP A 98 -16.94 12.09 9.48
N LYS A 99 -15.78 11.44 9.61
CA LYS A 99 -14.69 11.51 8.64
C LYS A 99 -14.76 10.36 7.65
N PRO A 100 -14.43 10.56 6.37
CA PRO A 100 -14.35 9.47 5.42
C PRO A 100 -13.27 8.47 5.86
N LEU A 101 -13.54 7.19 5.65
CA LEU A 101 -12.68 6.09 6.09
C LEU A 101 -11.25 6.22 5.53
N GLU A 102 -11.06 6.71 4.31
CA GLU A 102 -9.73 6.96 3.73
C GLU A 102 -8.90 7.96 4.54
N GLU A 103 -9.52 9.06 5.00
CA GLU A 103 -8.85 10.08 5.82
C GLU A 103 -8.62 9.57 7.25
N ALA A 104 -9.61 8.88 7.81
CA ALA A 104 -9.51 8.31 9.15
C ALA A 104 -8.42 7.24 9.24
N LEU A 105 -8.28 6.40 8.21
CA LEU A 105 -7.20 5.42 8.06
C LEU A 105 -5.84 6.10 7.95
N ASP A 106 -5.71 7.12 7.10
CA ASP A 106 -4.44 7.83 6.92
C ASP A 106 -3.96 8.48 8.22
N GLU A 107 -4.86 9.17 8.93
CA GLU A 107 -4.55 9.77 10.23
C GLU A 107 -4.20 8.72 11.29
N LEU A 108 -4.96 7.63 11.37
CA LEU A 108 -4.73 6.55 12.33
C LEU A 108 -3.37 5.90 12.11
N LEU A 109 -3.04 5.57 10.86
CA LEU A 109 -1.78 4.91 10.49
C LEU A 109 -0.59 5.86 10.69
N THR A 110 -0.78 7.16 10.43
CA THR A 110 0.22 8.18 10.74
C THR A 110 0.47 8.27 12.24
N LYS A 111 -0.57 8.34 13.07
CA LYS A 111 -0.42 8.37 14.54
C LYS A 111 0.16 7.08 15.13
N ALA A 112 -0.09 5.94 14.47
CA ALA A 112 0.43 4.66 14.90
C ALA A 112 1.94 4.47 14.59
N GLY A 113 2.57 5.34 13.80
CA GLY A 113 4.03 5.25 13.61
C GLY A 113 4.59 5.86 12.35
N GLY A 114 3.80 6.57 11.54
CA GLY A 114 4.24 7.32 10.35
C GLY A 114 4.69 6.47 9.16
N GLY A 115 5.22 5.27 9.39
CA GLY A 115 5.64 4.32 8.35
C GLY A 115 4.55 3.34 7.91
N LEU A 116 3.32 3.45 8.41
CA LEU A 116 2.25 2.52 8.07
C LEU A 116 1.48 2.98 6.83
N GLY A 117 1.34 2.10 5.85
CA GLY A 117 0.68 2.29 4.57
C GLY A 117 -0.66 1.54 4.46
N TYR A 118 -1.49 1.90 3.48
CA TYR A 118 -2.63 1.07 3.07
C TYR A 118 -2.80 1.11 1.56
N VAL A 119 -3.09 -0.05 0.98
CA VAL A 119 -3.21 -0.23 -0.47
C VAL A 119 -4.43 -1.10 -0.77
N ILE A 120 -5.24 -0.72 -1.75
CA ILE A 120 -6.31 -1.59 -2.23
C ILE A 120 -5.72 -2.59 -3.21
N VAL A 121 -5.91 -3.87 -2.91
CA VAL A 121 -5.49 -4.97 -3.75
C VAL A 121 -6.33 -4.96 -5.02
N SER A 122 -5.69 -4.73 -6.16
CA SER A 122 -6.31 -4.83 -7.48
C SER A 122 -5.61 -5.92 -8.28
N LYS A 123 -6.07 -7.15 -8.16
CA LYS A 123 -5.47 -8.31 -8.83
C LYS A 123 -6.54 -9.33 -9.20
N GLU A 124 -6.88 -9.34 -10.49
CA GLU A 124 -7.93 -10.21 -11.03
C GLU A 124 -7.63 -11.70 -10.75
N GLY A 125 -8.60 -12.40 -10.16
CA GLY A 125 -8.48 -13.82 -9.79
C GLY A 125 -7.71 -14.09 -8.49
N ASP A 126 -7.24 -13.07 -7.77
CA ASP A 126 -6.71 -13.23 -6.42
C ASP A 126 -7.85 -13.29 -5.39
N LYS A 127 -7.70 -14.10 -4.34
CA LYS A 127 -8.70 -14.19 -3.28
C LYS A 127 -8.83 -12.90 -2.44
N HIS A 128 -7.81 -12.04 -2.49
CA HIS A 128 -7.80 -10.75 -1.81
C HIS A 128 -8.12 -9.58 -2.75
N ASP A 129 -8.59 -9.84 -3.98
CA ASP A 129 -9.01 -8.76 -4.88
C ASP A 129 -10.10 -7.89 -4.24
N GLY A 130 -9.91 -6.58 -4.25
CA GLY A 130 -10.78 -5.61 -3.58
C GLY A 130 -10.55 -5.44 -2.06
N TRP A 131 -9.61 -6.16 -1.45
CA TRP A 131 -9.28 -6.01 -0.02
C TRP A 131 -8.36 -4.81 0.22
N VAL A 132 -8.38 -4.28 1.44
CA VAL A 132 -7.45 -3.24 1.88
C VAL A 132 -6.25 -3.88 2.58
N LEU A 133 -5.11 -3.86 1.91
CA LEU A 133 -3.81 -4.31 2.43
C LEU A 133 -3.16 -3.20 3.27
N LEU A 134 -2.98 -3.46 4.55
CA LEU A 134 -2.25 -2.61 5.48
C LEU A 134 -0.78 -3.02 5.49
N ASN A 135 0.14 -2.08 5.26
CA ASN A 135 1.57 -2.36 5.15
C ASN A 135 2.39 -1.45 6.06
N THR A 136 3.70 -1.70 6.12
CA THR A 136 4.67 -0.92 6.90
C THR A 136 5.61 -0.12 6.00
N THR A 137 5.26 0.07 4.72
CA THR A 137 6.08 0.78 3.73
C THR A 137 5.63 2.24 3.53
N GLY A 138 4.53 2.65 4.18
CA GLY A 138 3.94 3.98 4.03
C GLY A 138 3.24 4.19 2.68
N GLU A 139 3.16 3.15 1.83
CA GLU A 139 2.50 3.24 0.52
C GLU A 139 0.99 3.48 0.68
N ARG A 140 0.45 4.37 -0.15
CA ARG A 140 -0.96 4.75 -0.23
C ARG A 140 -1.47 4.59 -1.66
N GLY A 141 -2.67 4.04 -1.84
CA GLY A 141 -3.36 4.02 -3.14
C GLY A 141 -3.87 2.64 -3.57
N THR A 142 -3.90 2.41 -4.88
CA THR A 142 -4.30 1.14 -5.51
C THR A 142 -3.06 0.46 -6.07
N ALA A 143 -2.75 -0.74 -5.60
CA ALA A 143 -1.66 -1.53 -6.17
C ALA A 143 -2.05 -3.00 -6.18
N ALA A 144 -1.61 -3.71 -7.23
CA ALA A 144 -1.55 -5.16 -7.15
C ALA A 144 -0.66 -5.50 -5.96
N LEU A 145 -1.18 -6.29 -4.99
CA LEU A 145 -0.50 -6.74 -3.77
C LEU A 145 1.02 -6.53 -3.86
N THR A 146 1.57 -5.49 -3.24
CA THR A 146 2.98 -5.50 -2.83
C THR A 146 3.07 -6.42 -1.62
N GLY A 147 2.73 -7.69 -1.85
CA GLY A 147 3.08 -8.81 -1.00
C GLY A 147 4.56 -9.10 -1.10
N ALA A 148 5.44 -8.12 -1.38
CA ALA A 148 6.85 -8.35 -1.63
C ALA A 148 7.47 -9.23 -0.54
N ALA A 149 7.13 -9.03 0.74
CA ALA A 149 7.62 -9.89 1.83
C ALA A 149 6.96 -11.30 1.90
N ALA A 150 5.66 -11.42 1.64
CA ALA A 150 4.94 -12.70 1.71
C ALA A 150 5.17 -13.55 0.45
N ASP A 151 5.21 -12.91 -0.71
CA ASP A 151 5.59 -13.46 -2.01
C ASP A 151 7.08 -13.80 -2.05
N GLU A 152 7.96 -13.04 -1.38
CA GLU A 152 9.37 -13.40 -1.22
C GLU A 152 9.54 -14.62 -0.31
N ALA A 153 8.79 -14.74 0.79
CA ALA A 153 8.79 -15.95 1.62
C ALA A 153 8.23 -17.18 0.85
N ALA A 154 7.08 -17.02 0.19
CA ALA A 154 6.45 -18.07 -0.61
C ALA A 154 7.29 -18.47 -1.84
N ALA A 155 8.00 -17.53 -2.46
CA ALA A 155 8.96 -17.80 -3.52
C ALA A 155 10.21 -18.48 -2.95
N ALA A 156 10.72 -18.06 -1.79
CA ALA A 156 11.90 -18.65 -1.16
C ALA A 156 11.69 -20.11 -0.78
N GLU A 157 10.52 -20.47 -0.23
CA GLU A 157 10.16 -21.87 0.04
C GLU A 157 10.13 -22.70 -1.25
N ARG A 158 9.56 -22.15 -2.32
CA ARG A 158 9.51 -22.82 -3.63
C ARG A 158 10.90 -22.93 -4.27
N LEU A 159 11.77 -21.93 -4.07
CA LEU A 159 13.14 -21.97 -4.53
C LEU A 159 13.96 -23.00 -3.73
N ALA A 160 13.69 -23.17 -2.43
CA ALA A 160 14.27 -24.24 -1.62
C ALA A 160 13.82 -25.63 -2.09
N LEU A 161 12.53 -25.80 -2.43
CA LEU A 161 12.04 -27.04 -3.04
C LEU A 161 12.69 -27.31 -4.40
N ALA A 162 12.84 -26.28 -5.25
CA ALA A 162 13.52 -26.42 -6.53
C ALA A 162 14.99 -26.83 -6.36
N LYS A 163 15.72 -26.26 -5.39
CA LYS A 163 17.08 -26.67 -5.05
C LYS A 163 17.15 -28.12 -4.58
N LYS A 164 16.22 -28.54 -3.71
CA LYS A 164 16.14 -29.94 -3.26
C LYS A 164 15.88 -30.91 -4.42
N LEU A 165 15.02 -30.54 -5.37
CA LEU A 165 14.77 -31.35 -6.58
C LEU A 165 16.00 -31.45 -7.48
N LEU A 166 16.84 -30.43 -7.54
CA LEU A 166 18.13 -30.50 -8.24
C LEU A 166 19.10 -31.46 -7.55
N ASP A 167 19.15 -31.44 -6.22
CA ASP A 167 19.96 -32.38 -5.43
C ASP A 167 19.45 -33.83 -5.59
N ASP A 168 18.13 -34.01 -5.69
CA ASP A 168 17.46 -35.30 -5.95
C ASP A 168 17.58 -35.76 -7.44
N LYS A 169 18.37 -35.06 -8.27
CA LYS A 169 18.57 -35.33 -9.72
C LYS A 169 17.28 -35.30 -10.55
N LYS A 170 16.32 -34.44 -10.19
CA LYS A 170 15.07 -34.20 -10.91
C LYS A 170 15.04 -32.79 -11.54
N PRO A 171 15.81 -32.55 -12.61
CA PRO A 171 15.94 -31.22 -13.21
C PRO A 171 14.66 -30.72 -13.88
N ASP A 172 13.81 -31.60 -14.41
CA ASP A 172 12.58 -31.21 -15.10
C ASP A 172 11.51 -30.69 -14.13
N ASP A 173 11.38 -31.33 -12.96
CA ASP A 173 10.51 -30.86 -11.88
C ASP A 173 11.02 -29.52 -11.32
N ALA A 174 12.33 -29.39 -11.15
CA ALA A 174 12.96 -28.15 -10.71
C ALA A 174 12.72 -27.00 -11.72
N LYS A 175 12.87 -27.25 -13.03
CA LYS A 175 12.55 -26.27 -14.08
C LYS A 175 11.10 -25.80 -13.98
N THR A 176 10.15 -26.72 -13.81
CA THR A 176 8.73 -26.39 -13.67
C THR A 176 8.47 -25.44 -12.50
N ILE A 177 9.07 -25.72 -11.33
CA ILE A 177 8.93 -24.85 -10.15
C ILE A 177 9.61 -23.49 -10.39
N LEU A 178 10.82 -23.46 -10.96
CA LEU A 178 11.52 -22.20 -11.25
C LEU A 178 10.75 -21.34 -12.27
N THR A 179 10.16 -21.94 -13.31
CA THR A 179 9.31 -21.22 -14.28
C THR A 179 8.07 -20.66 -13.60
N LEU A 180 7.47 -21.41 -12.68
CA LEU A 180 6.34 -20.92 -11.90
C LEU A 180 6.73 -19.74 -11.01
N ILE A 181 7.91 -19.78 -10.37
CA ILE A 181 8.42 -18.67 -9.56
C ILE A 181 8.62 -17.42 -10.41
N THR A 182 9.21 -17.55 -11.59
CA THR A 182 9.48 -16.40 -12.47
C THR A 182 8.22 -15.80 -13.09
N LYS A 183 7.16 -16.59 -13.30
CA LYS A 183 5.85 -16.13 -13.79
C LYS A 183 4.97 -15.53 -12.69
N LYS A 184 4.88 -16.16 -11.51
CA LYS A 184 4.00 -15.71 -10.41
C LYS A 184 4.61 -14.65 -9.50
N TYR A 185 5.93 -14.67 -9.32
CA TYR A 185 6.65 -13.82 -8.37
C TYR A 185 7.68 -12.92 -9.05
N ALA A 186 7.40 -12.48 -10.29
CA ALA A 186 8.32 -11.75 -11.16
C ALA A 186 8.99 -10.52 -10.52
N ASN A 187 8.36 -9.94 -9.50
CA ASN A 187 8.80 -8.73 -8.81
C ASN A 187 9.63 -9.01 -7.52
N THR A 188 9.95 -10.28 -7.24
CA THR A 188 10.74 -10.67 -6.04
C THR A 188 12.22 -10.89 -6.37
N LYS A 189 13.10 -10.70 -5.39
CA LYS A 189 14.54 -11.01 -5.54
C LYS A 189 14.76 -12.50 -5.88
N VAL A 190 13.93 -13.36 -5.30
CA VAL A 190 13.92 -14.81 -5.52
C VAL A 190 13.61 -15.17 -6.97
N ALA A 191 12.75 -14.41 -7.66
CA ALA A 191 12.50 -14.64 -9.08
C ALA A 191 13.71 -14.28 -9.96
N ALA A 192 14.54 -13.30 -9.57
CA ALA A 192 15.80 -13.03 -10.28
C ALA A 192 16.78 -14.20 -10.14
N GLU A 193 16.91 -14.77 -8.93
CA GLU A 193 17.70 -15.98 -8.70
C GLU A 193 17.15 -17.20 -9.45
N ALA A 194 15.82 -17.37 -9.49
CA ALA A 194 15.18 -18.47 -10.20
C ALA A 194 15.41 -18.40 -11.71
N LYS A 195 15.41 -17.19 -12.32
CA LYS A 195 15.79 -17.00 -13.73
C LYS A 195 17.22 -17.43 -13.99
N GLN A 196 18.16 -17.07 -13.11
CA GLN A 196 19.57 -17.47 -13.26
C GLN A 196 19.76 -18.99 -13.16
N LEU A 197 19.03 -19.65 -12.26
CA LEU A 197 19.07 -21.11 -12.14
C LEU A 197 18.47 -21.80 -13.37
N LEU A 198 17.36 -21.30 -13.92
CA LEU A 198 16.81 -21.80 -15.18
C LEU A 198 17.82 -21.71 -16.33
N MET A 199 18.47 -20.55 -16.51
CA MET A 199 19.49 -20.36 -17.54
C MET A 199 20.68 -21.31 -17.42
N LYS A 200 21.02 -21.76 -16.19
CA LYS A 200 22.08 -22.75 -15.95
C LYS A 200 21.64 -24.19 -16.24
N LEU A 201 20.35 -24.48 -16.17
CA LEU A 201 19.78 -25.81 -16.44
C LEU A 201 19.38 -26.02 -17.90
N GLU A 202 19.30 -24.93 -18.67
CA GLU A 202 19.04 -24.92 -20.11
C GLU A 202 20.32 -24.80 -20.96
N LYS A 203 21.46 -24.57 -20.32
CA LYS A 203 22.81 -24.66 -20.92
C LYS A 203 23.39 -26.06 -20.72
#